data_AF-A0A8S3IV34-F1
#
_entry.id   AF-A0A8S3IV34-F1
#
_cell.length_a   1.000
_cell.length_b   1.000
_cell.length_c   1.000
_cell.angle_alpha   90.00
_cell.angle_beta   90.00
_cell.angle_gamma   90.00
#
_symmetry.space_group_name_H-M   'P 1'
#
loop_
_entity.id
_entity.type
_entity.pdbx_description
1 polymer ?
#
loop_
_entity_poly.entity_id
_entity_poly.type
_entity_poly.pdbx_seq_one_letter_code
_entity_poly.pdbx_strand_id
1 'polypeptide(L)'
;MFASIPDFKEFYVQSDANNDGLECLRLLNEIIAEFDKLLDKNKFSCVEKIKTIGSTYMAAAGLNPGAEHRMTRERYNQNVVALAEFAFAMIAVLEGINRDCFNDFKLRVGMCNGPLVAGIVGAKKPQYDIWGNTVNVASRMDSTGVVSCIH
;
A
#
# COMPACT_ATOMS: atom_id res chain seq x y z
N MET A 1 5.15 4.43 1.25
CA MET A 1 4.74 3.94 -0.07
C MET A 1 3.24 4.11 -0.20
N PHE A 2 2.78 4.57 -1.36
CA PHE A 2 1.37 4.53 -1.77
C PHE A 2 1.29 3.66 -3.02
N ALA A 3 0.42 2.65 -3.00
CA ALA A 3 0.20 1.76 -4.13
C ALA A 3 -1.29 1.81 -4.51
N SER A 4 -1.61 2.51 -5.60
CA SER A 4 -2.96 2.75 -6.06
C SER A 4 -3.33 1.82 -7.21
N ILE A 5 -4.62 1.46 -7.29
CA ILE A 5 -5.24 0.83 -8.46
C ILE A 5 -6.14 1.89 -9.11
N PRO A 6 -5.62 2.67 -10.09
CA PRO A 6 -6.35 3.81 -10.65
C PRO A 6 -7.65 3.39 -11.37
N ASP A 7 -7.58 2.28 -12.11
CA ASP A 7 -8.66 1.77 -12.95
C ASP A 7 -9.85 1.25 -12.13
N PHE A 8 -9.65 0.98 -10.83
CA PHE A 8 -10.70 0.47 -9.96
C PHE A 8 -11.88 1.44 -9.83
N LYS A 9 -11.63 2.76 -9.92
CA LYS A 9 -12.70 3.76 -9.87
C LYS A 9 -13.64 3.66 -11.06
N GLU A 10 -13.12 3.33 -12.24
CA GLU A 10 -13.92 3.14 -13.46
C GLU A 10 -14.63 1.78 -13.46
N PHE A 11 -14.00 0.77 -12.86
CA PHE A 11 -14.59 -0.54 -12.64
C PHE A 11 -15.78 -0.52 -11.65
N TYR A 12 -15.77 0.39 -10.68
CA TYR A 12 -16.84 0.48 -9.70
C TYR A 12 -18.12 1.07 -10.33
N VAL A 13 -19.12 0.20 -10.50
CA VAL A 13 -20.47 0.59 -10.95
C VAL A 13 -21.48 0.20 -9.87
N GLN A 14 -22.51 1.03 -9.66
CA GLN A 14 -23.64 0.68 -8.80
C GLN A 14 -24.82 0.29 -9.67
N SER A 15 -25.32 -0.95 -9.51
CA SER A 15 -26.45 -1.46 -10.26
C SER A 15 -27.15 -2.57 -9.48
N ASP A 16 -28.45 -2.79 -9.74
CA ASP A 16 -29.18 -3.94 -9.17
C ASP A 16 -28.50 -5.27 -9.53
N ALA A 17 -27.89 -5.35 -10.72
CA ALA A 17 -27.22 -6.55 -11.24
C ALA A 17 -25.93 -6.94 -10.47
N ASN A 18 -25.29 -6.00 -9.76
CA ASN A 18 -24.10 -6.27 -8.96
C ASN A 18 -24.31 -5.99 -7.46
N ASN A 19 -25.57 -6.08 -7.02
CA ASN A 19 -25.98 -5.91 -5.63
C ASN A 19 -25.49 -4.55 -5.07
N ASP A 20 -25.80 -3.48 -5.81
CA ASP A 20 -25.44 -2.09 -5.48
C ASP A 20 -23.93 -1.83 -5.34
N GLY A 21 -23.12 -2.52 -6.15
CA GLY A 21 -21.66 -2.40 -6.15
C GLY A 21 -20.95 -3.24 -5.07
N LEU A 22 -21.67 -4.09 -4.35
CA LEU A 22 -21.08 -4.97 -3.33
C LEU A 22 -20.07 -5.95 -3.94
N GLU A 23 -20.35 -6.49 -5.12
CA GLU A 23 -19.42 -7.43 -5.78
C GLU A 23 -18.10 -6.76 -6.15
N CYS A 24 -18.11 -5.49 -6.56
CA CYS A 24 -16.88 -4.73 -6.79
C CYS A 24 -16.06 -4.58 -5.50
N LEU A 25 -16.74 -4.30 -4.38
CA LEU A 25 -16.07 -4.19 -3.07
C LEU A 25 -15.52 -5.53 -2.57
N ARG A 26 -16.18 -6.65 -2.89
CA ARG A 26 -15.64 -7.99 -2.58
C ARG A 26 -14.34 -8.25 -3.32
N LEU A 27 -14.26 -7.91 -4.61
CA LEU A 27 -13.03 -8.04 -5.39
C LEU A 27 -11.92 -7.13 -4.85
N LEU A 28 -12.24 -5.88 -4.47
CA LEU A 28 -11.27 -5.01 -3.82
C LEU A 28 -10.76 -5.61 -2.52
N ASN A 29 -11.66 -6.15 -1.69
CA ASN A 29 -11.28 -6.80 -0.45
C ASN A 29 -10.37 -8.02 -0.68
N GLU A 30 -10.63 -8.81 -1.71
CA GLU A 30 -9.77 -9.93 -2.11
C GLU A 30 -8.37 -9.44 -2.50
N ILE A 31 -8.27 -8.41 -3.33
CA ILE A 31 -6.98 -7.81 -3.72
C ILE A 31 -6.21 -7.32 -2.49
N ILE A 32 -6.87 -6.57 -1.59
CA ILE A 32 -6.24 -6.06 -0.37
C ILE A 32 -5.83 -7.20 0.56
N ALA A 33 -6.63 -8.26 0.67
CA ALA A 33 -6.31 -9.43 1.48
C ALA A 33 -5.08 -10.19 0.94
N GLU A 34 -4.95 -10.34 -0.38
CA GLU A 34 -3.75 -10.95 -0.98
C GLU A 34 -2.49 -10.09 -0.77
N PHE A 35 -2.62 -8.76 -0.80
CA PHE A 35 -1.52 -7.86 -0.41
C PHE A 35 -1.16 -8.00 1.07
N ASP A 36 -2.14 -8.12 1.96
CA ASP A 36 -1.90 -8.32 3.39
C ASP A 36 -1.15 -9.63 3.66
N LYS A 37 -1.45 -10.72 2.95
CA LYS A 37 -0.71 -11.99 3.04
C LYS A 37 0.77 -11.87 2.68
N LEU A 38 1.18 -10.85 1.93
CA LEU A 38 2.59 -10.61 1.69
C LEU A 38 3.32 -10.23 2.98
N LEU A 39 2.68 -9.51 3.90
CA LEU A 39 3.29 -9.07 5.16
C LEU A 39 3.64 -10.24 6.09
N ASP A 40 2.97 -11.38 5.93
CA ASP A 40 3.28 -12.61 6.68
C ASP A 40 4.63 -13.24 6.28
N LYS A 41 5.23 -12.80 5.16
CA LYS A 41 6.54 -13.31 4.71
C LYS A 41 7.66 -12.67 5.53
N ASN A 42 8.54 -13.49 6.12
CA ASN A 42 9.68 -13.03 6.94
C ASN A 42 10.50 -11.90 6.32
N LYS A 43 10.69 -11.89 4.99
CA LYS A 43 11.44 -10.85 4.28
C LYS A 43 10.80 -9.46 4.31
N PHE A 44 9.50 -9.39 4.59
CA PHE A 44 8.72 -8.16 4.69
C PHE A 44 8.35 -7.83 6.14
N SER A 45 8.98 -8.48 7.13
CA SER A 45 8.72 -8.24 8.56
C SER A 45 8.98 -6.80 9.02
N CYS A 46 9.74 -6.01 8.27
CA CYS A 46 9.97 -4.59 8.55
C CYS A 46 9.01 -3.64 7.81
N VAL A 47 8.09 -4.18 7.01
CA VAL A 47 7.03 -3.44 6.30
C VAL A 47 5.77 -3.47 7.15
N GLU A 48 5.20 -2.30 7.41
CA GLU A 48 3.97 -2.12 8.14
C GLU A 48 2.91 -1.49 7.24
N LYS A 49 1.73 -2.12 7.20
CA LYS A 49 0.53 -1.50 6.64
C LYS A 49 0.08 -0.36 7.55
N ILE A 50 -0.10 0.82 6.98
CA ILE A 50 -0.68 1.96 7.70
C ILE A 50 -2.20 1.90 7.62
N LYS A 51 -2.73 1.90 6.40
CA LYS A 51 -4.16 1.84 6.12
C LYS A 51 -4.43 1.60 4.63
N THR A 52 -5.69 1.38 4.30
CA THR A 52 -6.21 1.44 2.93
C THR A 52 -7.05 2.71 2.76
N ILE A 53 -6.87 3.43 1.66
CA ILE A 53 -7.60 4.66 1.33
C ILE A 53 -8.25 4.47 -0.04
N GLY A 54 -9.54 4.11 -0.06
CA GLY A 54 -10.20 3.71 -1.32
C GLY A 54 -9.52 2.47 -1.92
N SER A 55 -9.03 2.58 -3.16
CA SER A 55 -8.24 1.54 -3.83
C SER A 55 -6.72 1.71 -3.67
N THR A 56 -6.28 2.56 -2.73
CA THR A 56 -4.86 2.81 -2.44
C THR A 56 -4.40 2.09 -1.18
N TYR A 57 -3.35 1.29 -1.29
CA TYR A 57 -2.67 0.63 -0.19
C TYR A 57 -1.50 1.49 0.31
N MET A 58 -1.51 1.84 1.60
CA MET A 58 -0.47 2.64 2.23
C MET A 58 0.36 1.79 3.19
N ALA A 59 1.66 1.72 2.94
CA ALA A 59 2.61 1.01 3.80
C ALA A 59 3.92 1.78 3.96
N ALA A 60 4.62 1.53 5.07
CA ALA A 60 5.91 2.10 5.37
C ALA A 60 6.85 1.02 5.93
N ALA A 61 8.15 1.29 5.91
CA ALA A 61 9.13 0.41 6.52
C ALA A 61 10.04 1.20 7.45
N GLY A 62 10.60 0.53 8.46
CA GLY A 62 11.49 1.15 9.43
C GLY A 62 10.79 1.91 10.56
N LEU A 63 9.49 1.69 10.75
CA LEU A 63 8.72 2.19 11.89
C LEU A 63 9.03 1.31 13.12
N ASN A 64 10.17 1.52 13.78
CA ASN A 64 10.50 0.78 15.01
C ASN A 64 10.46 1.71 16.22
N PRO A 65 9.32 1.80 16.94
CA PRO A 65 9.20 2.64 18.14
C PRO A 65 10.27 2.28 19.16
N GLY A 66 11.02 3.28 19.65
CA GLY A 66 12.06 3.08 20.67
C GLY A 66 13.37 2.45 20.18
N ALA A 67 13.50 2.15 18.88
CA ALA A 67 14.75 1.69 18.27
C ALA A 67 15.41 2.75 17.38
N GLU A 68 15.01 4.02 17.49
CA GLU A 68 15.54 5.14 16.70
C GLU A 68 17.08 5.22 16.81
N HIS A 69 17.62 5.06 18.02
CA HIS A 69 19.06 5.04 18.29
C HIS A 69 19.78 3.76 17.85
N ARG A 70 19.04 2.71 17.44
CA ARG A 70 19.57 1.43 16.94
C ARG A 70 19.51 1.34 15.41
N MET A 71 19.06 2.40 14.73
CA MET A 71 18.99 2.43 13.28
C MET A 71 20.40 2.56 12.70
N THR A 72 20.94 1.46 12.17
CA THR A 72 22.18 1.46 11.41
C THR A 72 21.90 1.81 9.94
N ARG A 73 22.94 2.28 9.22
CA ARG A 73 22.83 2.54 7.78
C ARG A 73 22.45 1.29 6.97
N GLU A 74 22.91 0.12 7.42
CA GLU A 74 22.55 -1.17 6.81
C GLU A 74 21.06 -1.48 6.98
N ARG A 75 20.51 -1.36 8.20
CA ARG A 75 19.08 -1.55 8.46
C ARG A 75 18.23 -0.55 7.69
N TYR A 76 18.68 0.70 7.60
CA TYR A 76 18.01 1.71 6.80
C TYR A 76 17.88 1.29 5.33
N ASN A 77 18.99 0.86 4.72
CA ASN A 77 19.00 0.39 3.33
C ASN A 77 18.14 -0.86 3.16
N GLN A 78 18.19 -1.80 4.10
CA GLN A 78 17.35 -3.00 4.09
C GLN A 78 15.86 -2.67 4.11
N ASN A 79 15.43 -1.68 4.91
CA ASN A 79 14.03 -1.25 4.96
C ASN A 79 13.56 -0.66 3.62
N VAL A 80 14.40 0.15 2.97
CA VAL A 80 14.08 0.73 1.65
C VAL A 80 13.99 -0.36 0.59
N VAL A 81 14.94 -1.30 0.57
CA VAL A 81 14.94 -2.45 -0.35
C VAL A 81 13.72 -3.35 -0.12
N ALA A 82 13.41 -3.68 1.14
CA ALA A 82 12.26 -4.50 1.47
C ALA A 82 10.94 -3.86 1.02
N LEU A 83 10.80 -2.54 1.18
CA LEU A 83 9.60 -1.83 0.73
C LEU A 83 9.49 -1.80 -0.81
N ALA A 84 10.61 -1.72 -1.53
CA ALA A 84 10.62 -1.78 -2.99
C ALA A 84 10.30 -3.20 -3.49
N GLU A 85 10.90 -4.23 -2.89
CA GLU A 85 10.54 -5.63 -3.18
C GLU A 85 9.09 -5.95 -2.85
N PHE A 86 8.52 -5.32 -1.82
CA PHE A 86 7.12 -5.45 -1.47
C PHE A 86 6.23 -4.88 -2.58
N ALA A 87 6.57 -3.70 -3.13
CA ALA A 87 5.88 -3.13 -4.29
C ALA A 87 5.90 -4.07 -5.51
N PHE A 88 7.06 -4.66 -5.84
CA PHE A 88 7.15 -5.64 -6.93
C PHE A 88 6.30 -6.89 -6.66
N ALA A 89 6.28 -7.38 -5.42
CA ALA A 89 5.45 -8.53 -5.05
C ALA A 89 3.96 -8.22 -5.16
N MET A 90 3.52 -6.99 -4.83
CA MET A 90 2.13 -6.55 -5.03
C MET A 90 1.74 -6.54 -6.50
N ILE A 91 2.63 -6.07 -7.40
CA ILE A 91 2.38 -6.11 -8.86
C ILE A 91 2.15 -7.56 -9.30
N ALA A 92 3.03 -8.48 -8.90
CA ALA A 92 2.91 -9.89 -9.28
C ALA A 92 1.63 -10.57 -8.72
N VAL A 93 1.22 -10.18 -7.51
CA VAL A 93 -0.06 -10.64 -6.93
C VAL A 93 -1.25 -10.12 -7.74
N LEU A 94 -1.25 -8.83 -8.10
CA LEU A 94 -2.32 -8.24 -8.89
C LEU A 94 -2.42 -8.88 -10.28
N GLU A 95 -1.29 -9.19 -10.92
CA GLU A 95 -1.24 -9.95 -12.16
C GLU A 95 -1.86 -11.36 -12.02
N GLY A 96 -1.65 -12.02 -10.87
CA GLY A 96 -2.30 -13.29 -10.55
C GLY A 96 -3.83 -13.16 -10.52
N ILE A 97 -4.33 -12.19 -9.75
CA ILE A 97 -5.77 -11.93 -9.61
C ILE A 97 -6.40 -11.53 -10.96
N ASN A 98 -5.71 -10.71 -11.76
CA ASN A 98 -6.16 -10.34 -13.09
C ASN A 98 -6.40 -11.57 -13.99
N ARG A 99 -5.54 -12.58 -13.93
CA ARG A 99 -5.71 -13.83 -14.67
C ARG A 99 -6.93 -14.62 -14.19
N ASP A 100 -7.16 -14.67 -12.89
CA ASP A 100 -8.23 -15.48 -12.29
C ASP A 100 -9.61 -14.81 -12.45
N CYS A 101 -9.65 -13.47 -12.44
CA CYS A 101 -10.88 -12.68 -12.51
C CYS A 101 -11.16 -12.08 -13.90
N PHE A 102 -10.35 -12.38 -14.92
CA PHE A 102 -10.45 -11.80 -16.27
C PHE A 102 -10.50 -10.26 -16.29
N ASN A 103 -9.71 -9.63 -15.42
CA ASN A 103 -9.55 -8.18 -15.34
C ASN A 103 -8.14 -7.76 -15.77
N ASP A 104 -7.92 -6.46 -15.95
CA ASP A 104 -6.59 -5.90 -16.26
C ASP A 104 -6.24 -4.71 -15.37
N PHE A 105 -6.45 -4.85 -14.05
CA PHE A 105 -6.09 -3.80 -13.10
C PHE A 105 -4.59 -3.55 -13.11
N LYS A 106 -4.19 -2.29 -13.17
CA LYS A 106 -2.79 -1.91 -13.06
C LYS A 106 -2.49 -1.25 -11.72
N LEU A 107 -1.34 -1.58 -11.16
CA LEU A 107 -0.83 -0.93 -9.96
C LEU A 107 0.06 0.25 -10.34
N ARG A 108 -0.06 1.34 -9.59
CA ARG A 108 0.86 2.46 -9.64
C ARG A 108 1.40 2.70 -8.25
N VAL A 109 2.72 2.86 -8.12
CA VAL A 109 3.37 2.97 -6.81
C VAL A 109 4.21 4.22 -6.72
N GLY A 110 4.07 4.96 -5.63
CA GLY A 110 4.92 6.08 -5.24
C GLY A 110 5.67 5.81 -3.94
N MET A 111 6.97 6.02 -3.94
CA MET A 111 7.87 5.75 -2.82
C MET A 111 8.75 6.95 -2.49
N CYS A 112 8.81 7.29 -1.21
CA CYS A 112 9.77 8.27 -0.70
C CYS A 112 10.34 7.76 0.62
N ASN A 113 11.57 8.16 0.93
CA ASN A 113 12.24 7.88 2.19
C ASN A 113 12.69 9.20 2.82
N GLY A 114 12.71 9.25 4.15
CA GLY A 114 13.03 10.46 4.90
C GLY A 114 12.31 10.51 6.24
N PRO A 115 12.52 11.60 7.01
CA PRO A 115 11.94 11.76 8.33
C PRO A 115 10.41 11.91 8.27
N LEU A 116 9.74 11.31 9.25
CA LEU A 116 8.30 11.37 9.44
C LEU A 116 7.97 11.31 10.92
N VAL A 117 6.71 11.58 11.26
CA VAL A 117 6.16 11.44 12.60
C VAL A 117 5.11 10.35 12.58
N ALA A 118 5.18 9.43 13.53
CA ALA A 118 4.17 8.40 13.74
C ALA A 118 3.44 8.64 15.06
N GLY A 119 2.16 8.28 15.12
CA GLY A 119 1.36 8.48 16.33
C GLY A 119 -0.02 7.88 16.25
N ILE A 120 -0.72 7.90 17.37
CA ILE A 120 -2.11 7.44 17.48
C ILE A 120 -3.01 8.67 17.65
N VAL A 121 -4.04 8.78 16.83
CA VAL A 121 -5.02 9.87 16.89
C VAL A 121 -6.43 9.31 17.07
N GLY A 122 -7.24 9.98 17.89
CA GLY A 122 -8.65 9.66 18.12
C GLY A 122 -8.92 9.10 19.52
N ALA A 123 -9.97 9.62 20.17
CA ALA A 123 -10.35 9.21 21.53
C ALA A 123 -11.34 8.03 21.57
N LYS A 124 -12.25 7.95 20.58
CA LYS A 124 -13.26 6.87 20.50
C LYS A 124 -12.85 5.71 19.59
N LYS A 125 -12.07 6.01 18.55
CA LYS A 125 -11.53 5.04 17.59
C LYS A 125 -10.06 5.41 17.35
N PRO A 126 -9.14 4.96 18.21
CA PRO A 126 -7.72 5.26 18.06
C PRO A 126 -7.20 4.68 16.75
N GLN A 127 -6.52 5.48 15.94
CA GLN A 127 -5.92 5.06 14.68
C GLN A 127 -4.43 5.41 14.69
N TYR A 128 -3.59 4.40 14.43
CA TYR A 128 -2.18 4.61 14.17
C TYR A 128 -2.00 5.19 12.75
N ASP A 129 -1.17 6.21 12.63
CA ASP A 129 -0.93 6.89 11.35
C ASP A 129 0.44 7.58 11.32
N ILE A 130 0.86 8.01 10.12
CA ILE A 130 2.12 8.70 9.88
C ILE A 130 1.93 10.01 9.11
N TRP A 131 2.68 11.04 9.49
CA TRP A 131 2.64 12.38 8.90
C TRP A 131 4.04 12.89 8.58
N GLY A 132 4.13 13.80 7.62
CA GLY A 132 5.37 14.50 7.30
C GLY A 132 5.53 14.76 5.81
N ASN A 133 6.53 15.56 5.47
CA ASN A 133 6.80 15.89 4.06
C ASN A 133 7.12 14.64 3.23
N THR A 134 7.84 13.67 3.79
CA THR A 134 8.13 12.39 3.11
C THR A 134 6.86 11.64 2.71
N VAL A 135 5.82 11.65 3.55
CA VAL A 135 4.53 11.02 3.24
C VAL A 135 3.84 11.76 2.09
N ASN A 136 3.85 13.10 2.13
CA ASN A 136 3.27 13.94 1.07
C ASN A 136 3.98 13.76 -0.27
N VAL A 137 5.31 13.66 -0.28
CA VAL A 137 6.10 13.42 -1.50
C VAL A 137 5.79 12.03 -2.04
N ALA A 138 5.77 10.98 -1.22
CA ALA A 138 5.39 9.63 -1.67
C ALA A 138 3.97 9.59 -2.28
N SER A 139 3.02 10.30 -1.66
CA SER A 139 1.65 10.42 -2.18
C SER A 139 1.62 11.17 -3.52
N ARG A 140 2.42 12.23 -3.69
CA ARG A 140 2.57 12.93 -4.97
C ARG A 140 3.15 12.01 -6.04
N MET A 141 4.21 11.28 -5.73
CA MET A 141 4.86 10.34 -6.65
C MET A 141 3.91 9.24 -7.14
N ASP A 142 2.99 8.77 -6.30
CA ASP A 142 1.89 7.93 -6.76
C ASP A 142 0.93 8.73 -7.65
N SER A 143 0.33 9.82 -7.14
CA SER A 143 -0.72 10.55 -7.87
C SER A 143 -0.32 11.05 -9.26
N THR A 144 0.93 11.47 -9.44
CA THR A 144 1.50 11.96 -10.70
C THR A 144 2.31 10.89 -11.44
N GLY A 145 2.39 9.67 -10.91
CA GLY A 145 3.13 8.58 -11.50
C GLY A 145 2.43 7.98 -12.72
N VAL A 146 3.23 7.34 -13.56
CA VAL A 146 2.79 6.47 -14.66
C VAL A 146 2.32 5.13 -14.10
N VAL A 147 1.20 4.64 -14.63
CA VAL A 147 0.61 3.34 -14.30
C VAL A 147 1.55 2.18 -14.65
N SER A 148 1.52 1.10 -13.87
CA SER A 148 2.42 -0.07 -14.00
C SER A 148 3.90 0.23 -13.71
N CYS A 149 4.19 1.35 -13.05
CA CYS A 149 5.54 1.75 -12.67
C CYS A 149 5.63 2.10 -11.18
N ILE A 150 6.84 1.99 -10.65
CA ILE A 150 7.22 2.44 -9.31
C ILE A 150 8.01 3.73 -9.47
N HIS A 151 7.56 4.80 -8.82
CA HIS A 151 8.17 6.13 -8.83
C HIS A 151 8.80 6.43 -7.49
#